data_AF-A0A935LHL4-F1
#
_entry.id   AF-A0A935LHL4-F1
#
_cell.length_a   1.000
_cell.length_b   1.000
_cell.length_c   1.000
_cell.angle_alpha   90.00
_cell.angle_beta   90.00
_cell.angle_gamma   90.00
#
_symmetry.space_group_name_H-M   'P 1'
#
loop_
_entity.id
_entity.type
_entity.pdbx_description
1 polymer ?
#
loop_
_entity_poly.entity_id
_entity_poly.type
_entity_poly.pdbx_seq_one_letter_code
_entity_poly.pdbx_strand_id
1 'polypeptide(L)'
;MNHHQTDLELHKAAVIFAVNHNVSYAEALKGVIAVAQTESARFSEPKASDDDAQLDRAAKAYAQANGVNYFEALHCVRFDGAASFSEASSSAGAQLLARQPIEIFRAGTYTDNNGIQRTFTLSDVRAIATSYNPQRHEAPLVLGHPRDNKPAYGWVKNLQATHDGRLLMLAEQIEPEFADGVQSGRFKKRSASFYPPNNSDNPTPGNWYLKHVGWLGAQAPAVKGLADASFGMPSNDGAISFEV
;
A
#
# COMPACT_ATOMS: atom_id res chain seq x y z
N MET A 1 49.47 6.85 13.67
CA MET A 1 50.33 5.92 12.90
C MET A 1 49.68 5.65 11.55
N ASN A 2 50.44 5.72 10.45
CA ASN A 2 50.20 5.09 9.11
C ASN A 2 50.77 5.92 7.92
N HIS A 3 51.95 6.54 8.06
CA HIS A 3 52.67 7.14 6.91
C HIS A 3 53.52 6.11 6.12
N HIS A 4 53.74 4.90 6.66
CA HIS A 4 54.56 3.87 6.00
C HIS A 4 53.78 2.97 5.03
N GLN A 5 52.45 3.04 5.06
CA GLN A 5 51.60 2.19 4.22
C GLN A 5 51.43 2.76 2.81
N THR A 6 51.60 4.08 2.64
CA THR A 6 51.46 4.78 1.36
C THR A 6 52.68 4.64 0.45
N ASP A 7 53.90 4.67 1.00
CA ASP A 7 55.14 4.60 0.21
C ASP A 7 55.36 3.22 -0.43
N LEU A 8 55.00 2.15 0.29
CA LEU A 8 55.13 0.79 -0.21
C LEU A 8 54.15 0.51 -1.36
N GLU A 9 52.93 1.04 -1.26
CA GLU A 9 51.90 0.88 -2.29
C GLU A 9 52.24 1.70 -3.55
N LEU A 10 52.79 2.91 -3.39
CA LEU A 10 53.32 3.69 -4.51
C LEU A 10 54.45 2.97 -5.24
N HIS A 11 55.37 2.37 -4.49
CA HIS A 11 56.49 1.62 -5.05
C HIS A 11 56.01 0.39 -5.84
N LYS A 12 55.10 -0.41 -5.27
CA LYS A 12 54.52 -1.58 -5.97
C LYS A 12 53.80 -1.17 -7.25
N ALA A 13 53.00 -0.09 -7.20
CA ALA A 13 52.29 0.42 -8.37
C ALA A 13 53.25 0.90 -9.47
N ALA A 14 54.32 1.61 -9.10
CA ALA A 14 55.34 2.08 -10.04
C ALA A 14 56.11 0.92 -10.69
N VAL A 15 56.42 -0.14 -9.93
CA VAL A 15 57.08 -1.34 -10.48
C VAL A 15 56.17 -2.06 -11.48
N ILE A 16 54.90 -2.26 -11.16
CA ILE A 16 53.93 -2.90 -12.06
C ILE A 16 53.77 -2.09 -13.35
N PHE A 17 53.67 -0.77 -13.24
CA PHE A 17 53.52 0.13 -14.38
C PHE A 17 54.76 0.10 -15.30
N ALA A 18 55.96 0.12 -14.71
CA ALA A 18 57.22 0.02 -15.45
C ALA A 18 57.29 -1.28 -16.27
N VAL A 19 56.90 -2.41 -15.68
CA VAL A 19 56.90 -3.72 -16.36
C VAL A 19 55.85 -3.77 -17.47
N ASN A 20 54.63 -3.29 -17.21
CA ASN A 20 53.54 -3.37 -18.18
C ASN A 20 53.71 -2.45 -19.39
N HIS A 21 54.44 -1.34 -19.24
CA HIS A 21 54.62 -0.35 -20.31
C HIS A 21 56.05 -0.30 -20.83
N ASN A 22 56.94 -1.16 -20.32
CA ASN A 22 58.34 -1.26 -20.69
C ASN A 22 59.08 0.11 -20.61
N VAL A 23 58.73 0.91 -19.61
CA VAL A 23 59.27 2.25 -19.34
C VAL A 23 60.19 2.23 -18.12
N SER A 24 61.09 3.22 -18.03
CA SER A 24 62.01 3.32 -16.89
C SER A 24 61.25 3.58 -15.58
N TYR A 25 61.77 3.08 -14.45
CA TYR A 25 61.13 3.27 -13.12
C TYR A 25 60.90 4.75 -12.79
N ALA A 26 61.80 5.65 -13.22
CA ALA A 26 61.65 7.09 -13.01
C ALA A 26 60.47 7.69 -13.80
N GLU A 27 60.16 7.16 -14.99
CA GLU A 27 59.01 7.57 -15.78
C GLU A 27 57.71 6.95 -15.26
N ALA A 28 57.77 5.68 -14.83
CA ALA A 28 56.66 5.00 -14.19
C ALA A 28 56.22 5.71 -12.89
N LEU A 29 57.18 6.15 -12.07
CA LEU A 29 56.89 6.89 -10.84
C LEU A 29 56.21 8.23 -11.13
N LYS A 30 56.66 8.97 -12.17
CA LYS A 30 55.99 10.20 -12.61
C LYS A 30 54.57 9.94 -13.10
N GLY A 31 54.36 8.85 -13.83
CA GLY A 31 53.03 8.43 -14.30
C GLY A 31 52.10 8.07 -13.15
N VAL A 32 52.56 7.27 -12.19
CA VAL A 32 51.76 6.87 -11.03
C VAL A 32 51.48 8.05 -10.09
N ILE A 33 52.43 8.96 -9.89
CA ILE A 33 52.20 10.20 -9.12
C ILE A 33 51.21 11.12 -9.86
N ALA A 34 51.32 11.24 -11.18
CA ALA A 34 50.38 12.04 -11.97
C ALA A 34 48.96 11.44 -11.93
N VAL A 35 48.82 10.10 -11.99
CA VAL A 35 47.54 9.42 -11.83
C VAL A 35 47.00 9.59 -10.41
N ALA A 36 47.81 9.44 -9.37
CA ALA A 36 47.41 9.68 -7.99
C ALA A 36 46.99 11.14 -7.74
N GLN A 37 47.68 12.12 -8.33
CA GLN A 37 47.28 13.53 -8.30
C GLN A 37 46.00 13.79 -9.08
N THR A 38 45.80 13.11 -10.21
CA THR A 38 44.58 13.22 -11.02
C THR A 38 43.38 12.54 -10.33
N GLU A 39 43.62 11.46 -9.60
CA GLU A 39 42.62 10.79 -8.76
C GLU A 39 42.27 11.61 -7.51
N SER A 40 43.26 12.21 -6.83
CA SER A 40 43.00 13.19 -5.75
C SER A 40 42.26 14.44 -6.26
N ALA A 41 42.51 14.88 -7.49
CA ALA A 41 41.75 15.99 -8.10
C ALA A 41 40.31 15.57 -8.46
N ARG A 42 40.08 14.31 -8.87
CA ARG A 42 38.73 13.73 -9.04
C ARG A 42 37.99 13.49 -7.73
N PHE A 43 38.69 13.52 -6.60
CA PHE A 43 38.14 13.42 -5.25
C PHE A 43 38.25 14.74 -4.46
N SER A 44 38.29 15.87 -5.18
CA SER A 44 37.90 17.15 -4.57
C SER A 44 36.42 17.03 -4.23
N GLU A 45 36.08 17.08 -2.94
CA GLU A 45 34.70 17.08 -2.46
C GLU A 45 33.84 18.00 -3.33
N PRO A 46 32.67 17.55 -3.80
CA PRO A 46 31.80 18.42 -4.58
C PRO A 46 31.48 19.62 -3.69
N LYS A 47 31.73 20.83 -4.22
CA LYS A 47 31.25 22.07 -3.64
C LYS A 47 29.75 21.88 -3.38
N ALA A 48 29.35 21.78 -2.11
CA ALA A 48 27.99 21.48 -1.70
C ALA A 48 27.03 22.33 -2.56
N SER A 49 26.10 21.67 -3.25
CA SER A 49 25.04 22.37 -3.96
C SER A 49 24.35 23.31 -2.97
N ASP A 50 23.85 24.47 -3.40
CA ASP A 50 23.03 25.33 -2.54
C ASP A 50 21.85 24.55 -1.93
N ASP A 51 21.43 23.45 -2.57
CA ASP A 51 20.45 22.49 -2.06
C ASP A 51 20.95 21.72 -0.83
N ASP A 52 22.19 21.26 -0.83
CA ASP A 52 22.79 20.49 0.28
C ASP A 52 23.00 21.40 1.51
N ALA A 53 23.41 22.65 1.29
CA ALA A 53 23.54 23.64 2.35
C ALA A 53 22.18 24.05 2.94
N GLN A 54 21.13 24.10 2.12
CA GLN A 54 19.75 24.32 2.58
C GLN A 54 19.24 23.12 3.37
N LEU A 55 19.52 21.89 2.91
CA LEU A 55 19.19 20.64 3.60
C LEU A 55 19.85 20.55 4.97
N ASP A 56 21.13 20.90 5.07
CA ASP A 56 21.86 20.93 6.34
C ASP A 56 21.28 21.98 7.31
N ARG A 57 20.97 23.18 6.80
CA ARG A 57 20.34 24.25 7.60
C ARG A 57 18.96 23.84 8.12
N ALA A 58 18.14 23.23 7.26
CA ALA A 58 16.81 22.75 7.62
C ALA A 58 16.88 21.58 8.62
N ALA A 59 17.80 20.63 8.43
CA ALA A 59 18.01 19.51 9.37
C ALA A 59 18.47 20.01 10.75
N LYS A 60 19.36 21.01 10.81
CA LYS A 60 19.78 21.63 12.08
C LYS A 60 18.63 22.34 12.79
N ALA A 61 17.81 23.09 12.07
CA ALA A 61 16.65 23.75 12.64
C ALA A 61 15.62 22.74 13.18
N TYR A 62 15.37 21.66 12.44
CA TYR A 62 14.45 20.59 12.85
C TYR A 62 14.94 19.84 14.10
N ALA A 63 16.24 19.52 14.16
CA ALA A 63 16.86 18.90 15.32
C ALA A 63 16.72 19.75 16.59
N GLN A 64 16.92 21.08 16.48
CA GLN A 64 16.77 22.00 17.60
C GLN A 64 15.32 22.17 18.05
N ALA A 65 14.36 22.24 17.12
CA ALA A 65 12.95 22.44 17.44
C ALA A 65 12.31 21.21 18.10
N ASN A 66 12.74 20.00 17.71
CA ASN A 66 12.12 18.74 18.15
C ASN A 66 12.98 17.94 19.14
N GLY A 67 14.19 18.41 19.48
CA GLY A 67 15.11 17.71 20.38
C GLY A 67 15.62 16.37 19.84
N VAL A 68 15.58 16.17 18.52
CA VAL A 68 16.02 14.94 17.85
C VAL A 68 17.46 15.05 17.36
N ASN A 69 18.13 13.92 17.15
CA ASN A 69 19.50 13.91 16.67
C ASN A 69 19.58 14.35 15.18
N TYR A 70 20.74 14.89 14.78
CA TYR A 70 20.93 15.45 13.43
C TYR A 70 20.77 14.43 12.29
N PHE A 71 21.09 13.15 12.53
CA PHE A 71 20.94 12.08 11.54
C PHE A 71 19.45 11.78 11.27
N GLU A 72 18.64 11.77 12.33
CA GLU A 72 17.19 11.61 12.27
C GLU A 72 16.53 12.82 11.61
N ALA A 73 17.01 14.03 11.92
CA ALA A 73 16.56 15.25 11.28
C ALA A 73 16.89 15.30 9.77
N LEU A 74 18.08 14.83 9.37
CA LEU A 74 18.44 14.69 7.95
C LEU A 74 17.53 13.72 7.22
N HIS A 75 17.15 12.61 7.86
CA HIS A 75 16.24 11.65 7.26
C HIS A 75 14.84 12.26 7.05
N CYS A 76 14.31 12.99 8.04
CA CYS A 76 13.07 13.73 7.88
C CYS A 76 13.18 14.77 6.76
N VAL A 77 14.17 15.65 6.77
CA VAL A 77 14.26 16.75 5.77
C VAL A 77 14.51 16.24 4.34
N ARG A 78 15.21 15.11 4.17
CA ARG A 78 15.51 14.55 2.84
C ARG A 78 14.36 13.76 2.23
N PHE A 79 13.45 13.23 3.05
CA PHE A 79 12.30 12.45 2.60
C PHE A 79 10.96 13.21 2.72
N ASP A 80 10.89 14.26 3.55
CA ASP A 80 9.71 15.12 3.75
C ASP A 80 9.92 16.51 3.15
N GLY A 81 9.99 16.56 1.82
CA GLY A 81 9.42 17.69 1.09
C GLY A 81 7.91 17.69 1.30
N ALA A 82 7.45 18.20 2.44
CA ALA A 82 6.05 18.45 2.77
C ALA A 82 5.08 17.26 2.57
N ALA A 83 5.22 16.20 3.36
CA ALA A 83 4.09 15.32 3.65
C ALA A 83 3.87 15.25 5.16
N SER A 84 2.80 15.91 5.59
CA SER A 84 2.22 15.77 6.92
C SER A 84 2.26 14.31 7.39
N PHE A 85 2.83 14.06 8.58
CA PHE A 85 2.80 12.75 9.26
C PHE A 85 1.37 12.18 9.44
N SER A 86 0.31 12.95 9.15
CA SER A 86 -1.06 12.44 9.07
C SER A 86 -1.37 11.65 7.79
N GLU A 87 -0.72 11.92 6.66
CA GLU A 87 -0.99 11.24 5.39
C GLU A 87 -0.19 9.94 5.21
N ALA A 88 1.00 9.86 5.83
CA ALA A 88 1.81 8.65 5.83
C ALA A 88 1.16 7.52 6.65
N SER A 89 0.41 7.84 7.71
CA SER A 89 -0.31 6.84 8.52
C SER A 89 -1.63 6.41 7.88
N SER A 90 -2.40 7.35 7.32
CA SER A 90 -3.69 7.06 6.69
C SER A 90 -3.53 6.25 5.40
N SER A 91 -2.46 6.49 4.62
CA SER A 91 -2.12 5.67 3.46
C SER A 91 -1.53 4.31 3.81
N ALA A 92 -0.90 4.15 4.98
CA ALA A 92 -0.39 2.86 5.44
C ALA A 92 -1.54 1.88 5.76
N GLY A 93 -2.61 2.34 6.40
CA GLY A 93 -3.82 1.54 6.64
C GLY A 93 -4.44 1.06 5.33
N ALA A 94 -4.59 1.96 4.35
CA ALA A 94 -5.12 1.63 3.03
C ALA A 94 -4.24 0.62 2.28
N GLN A 95 -2.90 0.78 2.34
CA GLN A 95 -1.96 -0.17 1.74
C GLN A 95 -1.97 -1.54 2.40
N LEU A 96 -2.17 -1.61 3.72
CA LEU A 96 -2.30 -2.87 4.45
C LEU A 96 -3.56 -3.63 4.02
N LEU A 97 -4.71 -2.94 3.97
CA LEU A 97 -5.96 -3.55 3.53
C LEU A 97 -5.90 -3.99 2.06
N ALA A 98 -5.24 -3.22 1.19
CA ALA A 98 -5.10 -3.57 -0.22
C ALA A 98 -4.22 -4.81 -0.46
N ARG A 99 -3.32 -5.13 0.47
CA ARG A 99 -2.42 -6.30 0.38
C ARG A 99 -2.94 -7.54 1.09
N GLN A 100 -3.98 -7.41 1.91
CA GLN A 100 -4.50 -8.51 2.72
C GLN A 100 -5.77 -9.09 2.11
N PRO A 101 -5.85 -10.42 1.93
CA PRO A 101 -7.10 -11.06 1.56
C PRO A 101 -8.07 -11.04 2.74
N ILE A 102 -9.22 -10.43 2.56
CA ILE A 102 -10.23 -10.20 3.59
C ILE A 102 -11.41 -11.14 3.38
N GLU A 103 -11.73 -11.94 4.38
CA GLU A 103 -12.92 -12.81 4.34
C GLU A 103 -14.22 -11.99 4.38
N ILE A 104 -15.06 -12.16 3.36
CA ILE A 104 -16.33 -11.45 3.20
C ILE A 104 -17.56 -12.38 3.20
N PHE A 105 -17.36 -13.66 2.93
CA PHE A 105 -18.45 -14.63 2.84
C PHE A 105 -17.91 -16.05 3.01
N ARG A 106 -18.75 -17.02 3.37
CA ARG A 106 -18.38 -18.44 3.40
C ARG A 106 -19.54 -19.32 2.96
N ALA A 107 -19.24 -20.55 2.56
CA ALA A 107 -20.25 -21.55 2.27
C ALA A 107 -21.05 -21.86 3.54
N GLY A 108 -22.35 -22.05 3.40
CA GLY A 108 -23.26 -22.21 4.52
C GLY A 108 -24.70 -21.88 4.15
N THR A 109 -25.57 -22.03 5.14
CA THR A 109 -26.98 -21.67 5.03
C THR A 109 -27.22 -20.33 5.70
N TYR A 110 -27.77 -19.40 4.93
CA TYR A 110 -28.05 -18.04 5.36
C TYR A 110 -29.50 -17.69 5.12
N THR A 111 -30.06 -16.87 6.00
CA THR A 111 -31.36 -16.24 5.76
C THR A 111 -31.10 -14.91 5.09
N ASP A 112 -31.68 -14.70 3.91
CA ASP A 112 -31.57 -13.41 3.22
C ASP A 112 -32.43 -12.31 3.88
N ASN A 113 -32.25 -11.08 3.40
CA ASN A 113 -33.02 -9.90 3.77
C ASN A 113 -34.53 -10.01 3.49
N ASN A 114 -34.98 -10.99 2.69
CA ASN A 114 -36.39 -11.29 2.45
C ASN A 114 -36.90 -12.45 3.34
N GLY A 115 -36.09 -12.94 4.28
CA GLY A 115 -36.44 -14.05 5.15
C GLY A 115 -36.33 -15.43 4.48
N ILE A 116 -35.79 -15.51 3.26
CA ILE A 116 -35.66 -16.77 2.53
C ILE A 116 -34.32 -17.42 2.89
N GLN A 117 -34.40 -18.68 3.34
CA GLN A 117 -33.21 -19.46 3.62
C GLN A 117 -32.57 -19.94 2.31
N ARG A 118 -31.27 -19.68 2.15
CA ARG A 118 -30.47 -20.05 0.99
C ARG A 118 -29.20 -20.75 1.43
N THR A 119 -28.86 -21.83 0.73
CA THR A 119 -27.66 -22.60 0.98
C THR A 119 -26.65 -22.35 -0.12
N PHE A 120 -25.45 -21.94 0.27
CA PHE A 120 -24.29 -21.77 -0.60
C PHE A 120 -23.33 -22.93 -0.37
N THR A 121 -23.07 -23.70 -1.42
CA THR A 121 -22.09 -24.78 -1.41
C THR A 121 -20.68 -24.23 -1.65
N LEU A 122 -19.66 -25.06 -1.41
CA LEU A 122 -18.27 -24.72 -1.72
C LEU A 122 -18.10 -24.44 -3.23
N SER A 123 -18.83 -25.17 -4.07
CA SER A 123 -18.84 -24.97 -5.52
C SER A 123 -19.42 -23.60 -5.89
N ASP A 124 -20.47 -23.15 -5.21
CA ASP A 124 -21.06 -21.83 -5.45
C ASP A 124 -20.07 -20.71 -5.09
N VAL A 125 -19.40 -20.82 -3.95
CA VAL A 125 -18.37 -19.84 -3.53
C VAL A 125 -17.22 -19.80 -4.54
N ARG A 126 -16.79 -20.97 -5.04
CA ARG A 126 -15.77 -21.04 -6.09
C ARG A 126 -16.23 -20.45 -7.41
N ALA A 127 -17.49 -20.69 -7.78
CA ALA A 127 -18.09 -20.13 -8.99
C ALA A 127 -18.13 -18.59 -8.91
N ILE A 128 -18.55 -18.03 -7.76
CA ILE A 128 -18.55 -16.57 -7.50
C ILE A 128 -17.15 -15.99 -7.66
N ALA A 129 -16.14 -16.60 -7.05
CA ALA A 129 -14.76 -16.12 -7.15
C ALA A 129 -14.24 -16.17 -8.61
N THR A 130 -14.60 -17.22 -9.35
CA THR A 130 -14.13 -17.43 -10.73
C THR A 130 -14.87 -16.54 -11.74
N SER A 131 -16.14 -16.23 -11.50
CA SER A 131 -16.97 -15.41 -12.39
C SER A 131 -16.76 -13.92 -12.20
N TYR A 132 -16.20 -13.50 -11.06
CA TYR A 132 -15.99 -12.09 -10.74
C TYR A 132 -15.03 -11.43 -11.75
N ASN A 133 -15.47 -10.32 -12.33
CA ASN A 133 -14.68 -9.56 -13.27
C ASN A 133 -14.89 -8.05 -13.05
N PRO A 134 -13.91 -7.33 -12.49
CA PRO A 134 -14.05 -5.90 -12.21
C PRO A 134 -14.28 -5.04 -13.47
N GLN A 135 -13.93 -5.55 -14.66
CA GLN A 135 -14.23 -4.86 -15.94
C GLN A 135 -15.72 -4.91 -16.32
N ARG A 136 -16.48 -5.86 -15.78
CA ARG A 136 -17.94 -5.94 -15.99
C ARG A 136 -18.70 -5.15 -14.93
N HIS A 137 -18.37 -5.41 -13.67
CA HIS A 137 -18.90 -4.70 -12.51
C HIS A 137 -17.89 -4.81 -11.39
N GLU A 138 -17.33 -3.67 -11.02
CA GLU A 138 -16.44 -3.54 -9.87
C GLU A 138 -17.28 -3.31 -8.62
N ALA A 139 -17.18 -4.22 -7.63
CA ALA A 139 -17.97 -4.13 -6.41
C ALA A 139 -17.37 -3.06 -5.47
N PRO A 140 -18.13 -2.01 -5.08
CA PRO A 140 -17.63 -1.01 -4.16
C PRO A 140 -17.62 -1.51 -2.71
N LEU A 141 -16.70 -0.97 -1.92
CA LEU A 141 -16.72 -1.02 -0.47
C LEU A 141 -17.60 0.11 0.05
N VAL A 142 -18.63 -0.21 0.83
CA VAL A 142 -19.60 0.76 1.34
C VAL A 142 -19.78 0.59 2.84
N LEU A 143 -20.18 1.68 3.51
CA LEU A 143 -20.62 1.60 4.90
C LEU A 143 -22.11 1.23 4.94
N GLY A 144 -22.43 0.11 5.59
CA GLY A 144 -23.79 -0.45 5.59
C GLY A 144 -24.21 -1.09 4.26
N HIS A 145 -25.52 -1.05 3.99
CA HIS A 145 -26.11 -1.50 2.72
C HIS A 145 -26.94 -0.37 2.07
N PRO A 146 -26.31 0.72 1.63
CA PRO A 146 -27.00 1.77 0.91
C PRO A 146 -27.56 1.21 -0.41
N ARG A 147 -28.78 1.63 -0.77
CA ARG A 147 -29.44 1.20 -2.02
C ARG A 147 -28.60 1.54 -3.25
N ASP A 148 -28.02 2.74 -3.26
CA ASP A 148 -27.27 3.27 -4.40
C ASP A 148 -25.81 2.82 -4.43
N ASN A 149 -25.38 1.95 -3.50
CA ASN A 149 -23.98 1.54 -3.32
C ASN A 149 -23.02 2.74 -3.12
N LYS A 150 -23.53 3.83 -2.52
CA LYS A 150 -22.81 5.09 -2.34
C LYS A 150 -22.83 5.54 -0.87
N PRO A 151 -21.79 6.24 -0.40
CA PRO A 151 -20.51 6.49 -1.09
C PRO A 151 -19.61 5.24 -1.12
N ALA A 152 -18.77 5.13 -2.15
CA ALA A 152 -17.78 4.07 -2.29
C ALA A 152 -16.46 4.50 -1.63
N TYR A 153 -15.96 3.69 -0.71
CA TYR A 153 -14.72 3.91 0.05
C TYR A 153 -13.54 3.07 -0.47
N GLY A 154 -13.75 2.36 -1.57
CA GLY A 154 -12.77 1.50 -2.20
C GLY A 154 -13.46 0.51 -3.11
N TRP A 155 -12.67 -0.34 -3.75
CA TRP A 155 -13.14 -1.23 -4.79
C TRP A 155 -12.59 -2.63 -4.63
N VAL A 156 -13.38 -3.65 -4.95
CA VAL A 156 -12.93 -5.04 -4.93
C VAL A 156 -12.15 -5.33 -6.21
N LYS A 157 -10.84 -5.49 -6.07
CA LYS A 157 -9.92 -5.84 -7.14
C LYS A 157 -10.10 -7.29 -7.60
N ASN A 158 -10.21 -8.21 -6.66
CA ASN A 158 -10.24 -9.65 -6.95
C ASN A 158 -10.95 -10.43 -5.85
N LEU A 159 -11.51 -11.58 -6.20
CA LEU A 159 -12.08 -12.56 -5.29
C LEU A 159 -11.31 -13.88 -5.36
N GLN A 160 -11.12 -14.50 -4.19
CA GLN A 160 -10.45 -15.79 -4.07
C GLN A 160 -11.29 -16.72 -3.21
N ALA A 161 -11.58 -17.92 -3.71
CA ALA A 161 -12.22 -18.96 -2.94
C ALA A 161 -11.17 -19.88 -2.31
N THR A 162 -11.25 -20.05 -1.00
CA THR A 162 -10.45 -21.01 -0.24
C THR A 162 -11.03 -22.42 -0.35
N HIS A 163 -10.22 -23.44 -0.04
CA HIS A 163 -10.63 -24.83 -0.18
C HIS A 163 -11.67 -25.24 0.87
N ASP A 164 -11.69 -24.56 2.01
CA ASP A 164 -12.65 -24.69 3.10
C ASP A 164 -13.94 -23.87 2.88
N GLY A 165 -14.10 -23.24 1.71
CA GLY A 165 -15.36 -22.63 1.31
C GLY A 165 -15.53 -21.16 1.72
N ARG A 166 -14.45 -20.46 2.09
CA ARG A 166 -14.48 -19.01 2.33
C ARG A 166 -14.17 -18.21 1.09
N LEU A 167 -14.88 -17.09 0.92
CA LEU A 167 -14.66 -16.09 -0.10
C LEU A 167 -13.84 -14.94 0.49
N LEU A 168 -12.64 -14.75 -0.04
CA LEU A 168 -11.75 -13.66 0.31
C LEU A 168 -11.78 -12.61 -0.79
N MET A 169 -11.77 -11.33 -0.42
CA MET A 169 -11.61 -10.21 -1.34
C MET A 169 -10.21 -9.60 -1.21
N LEU A 170 -9.69 -9.10 -2.32
CA LEU A 170 -8.63 -8.09 -2.32
C LEU A 170 -9.24 -6.76 -2.72
N ALA A 171 -8.95 -5.72 -1.96
CA ALA A 171 -9.43 -4.38 -2.21
C ALA A 171 -8.35 -3.50 -2.87
N GLU A 172 -8.76 -2.46 -3.57
CA GLU A 172 -7.91 -1.43 -4.12
C GLU A 172 -8.55 -0.05 -4.02
N GLN A 173 -7.74 0.99 -4.23
CA GLN A 173 -8.17 2.39 -4.22
C GLN A 173 -9.00 2.74 -2.96
N ILE A 174 -8.52 2.27 -1.82
CA ILE A 174 -9.20 2.40 -0.53
C ILE A 174 -8.98 3.81 0.00
N GLU A 175 -10.07 4.42 0.43
CA GLU A 175 -10.07 5.73 1.07
C GLU A 175 -9.35 5.63 2.44
N PRO A 176 -8.39 6.52 2.74
CA PRO A 176 -7.58 6.43 3.95
C PRO A 176 -8.38 6.44 5.27
N GLU A 177 -9.39 7.29 5.43
CA GLU A 177 -10.20 7.37 6.65
C GLU A 177 -11.01 6.09 6.88
N PHE A 178 -11.49 5.46 5.81
CA PHE A 178 -12.11 4.15 5.86
C PHE A 178 -11.14 3.09 6.37
N ALA A 179 -9.92 3.08 5.85
CA ALA A 179 -8.91 2.12 6.27
C ALA A 179 -8.55 2.28 7.75
N ASP A 180 -8.42 3.51 8.22
CA ASP A 180 -8.22 3.83 9.64
C ASP A 180 -9.42 3.37 10.49
N GLY A 181 -10.65 3.52 9.98
CA GLY A 181 -11.87 3.01 10.61
C GLY A 181 -11.89 1.49 10.77
N VAL A 182 -11.38 0.76 9.78
CA VAL A 182 -11.22 -0.70 9.85
C VAL A 182 -10.13 -1.07 10.85
N GLN A 183 -8.97 -0.43 10.78
CA GLN A 183 -7.83 -0.72 11.66
C GLN A 183 -8.11 -0.40 13.13
N SER A 184 -8.81 0.70 13.39
CA SER A 184 -9.27 1.09 14.74
C SER A 184 -10.44 0.24 15.24
N GLY A 185 -10.96 -0.68 14.42
CA GLY A 185 -12.07 -1.55 14.79
C GLY A 185 -13.41 -0.81 14.92
N ARG A 186 -13.57 0.35 14.26
CA ARG A 186 -14.87 1.03 14.14
C ARG A 186 -15.81 0.24 13.22
N PHE A 187 -15.26 -0.43 12.21
CA PHE A 187 -15.99 -1.31 11.29
C PHE A 187 -15.53 -2.77 11.46
N LYS A 188 -16.13 -3.49 12.43
CA LYS A 188 -15.72 -4.87 12.75
C LYS A 188 -16.43 -5.92 11.90
N LYS A 189 -17.67 -5.65 11.52
CA LYS A 189 -18.51 -6.60 10.82
C LYS A 189 -18.48 -6.34 9.32
N ARG A 190 -18.55 -7.40 8.54
CA ARG A 190 -18.53 -7.38 7.07
C ARG A 190 -19.68 -8.20 6.56
N SER A 191 -20.25 -7.75 5.46
CA SER A 191 -21.36 -8.40 4.78
C SER A 191 -21.17 -8.30 3.28
N ALA A 192 -21.60 -9.32 2.56
CA ALA A 192 -21.55 -9.35 1.11
C ALA A 192 -22.96 -9.31 0.55
N SER A 193 -23.18 -8.43 -0.42
CA SER A 193 -24.42 -8.37 -1.19
C SER A 193 -24.18 -8.96 -2.57
N PHE A 194 -25.06 -9.85 -3.02
CA PHE A 194 -24.95 -10.54 -4.30
C PHE A 194 -26.17 -10.29 -5.17
N TYR A 195 -25.93 -10.19 -6.48
CA TYR A 195 -26.97 -10.37 -7.48
C TYR A 195 -27.30 -11.87 -7.60
N PRO A 196 -28.58 -12.26 -7.48
CA PRO A 196 -28.97 -13.64 -7.76
C PRO A 196 -28.81 -13.99 -9.25
N PRO A 197 -28.70 -15.28 -9.58
CA PRO A 197 -28.59 -15.78 -10.96
C PRO A 197 -29.65 -15.26 -11.93
N ASN A 198 -30.85 -14.97 -11.42
CA ASN A 198 -32.02 -14.57 -12.21
C ASN A 198 -32.24 -13.05 -12.23
N ASN A 199 -31.33 -12.25 -11.66
CA ASN A 199 -31.46 -10.80 -11.64
C ASN A 199 -31.09 -10.21 -13.02
N SER A 200 -31.90 -9.29 -13.55
CA SER A 200 -31.66 -8.60 -14.81
C SER A 200 -30.39 -7.75 -14.80
N ASP A 201 -30.02 -7.23 -13.63
CA ASP A 201 -28.86 -6.34 -13.45
C ASP A 201 -27.57 -7.14 -13.18
N ASN A 202 -27.65 -8.48 -13.21
CA ASN A 202 -26.49 -9.34 -12.98
C ASN A 202 -25.58 -9.36 -14.21
N PRO A 203 -24.31 -8.94 -14.10
CA PRO A 203 -23.36 -8.93 -15.22
C PRO A 203 -22.97 -10.35 -15.71
N THR A 204 -23.29 -11.38 -14.93
CA THR A 204 -23.12 -12.79 -15.27
C THR A 204 -24.41 -13.57 -15.00
N PRO A 205 -25.39 -13.52 -15.91
CA PRO A 205 -26.64 -14.26 -15.76
C PRO A 205 -26.39 -15.76 -15.52
N GLY A 206 -27.18 -16.36 -14.64
CA GLY A 206 -27.05 -17.78 -14.27
C GLY A 206 -26.06 -18.08 -13.13
N ASN A 207 -25.25 -17.11 -12.70
CA ASN A 207 -24.35 -17.24 -11.56
C ASN A 207 -24.62 -16.16 -10.50
N TRP A 208 -24.29 -16.43 -9.24
CA TRP A 208 -24.23 -15.39 -8.22
C TRP A 208 -23.07 -14.43 -8.53
N TYR A 209 -23.30 -13.13 -8.39
CA TYR A 209 -22.29 -12.11 -8.63
C TYR A 209 -22.22 -11.09 -7.50
N LEU A 210 -21.02 -10.65 -7.11
CA LEU A 210 -20.85 -9.70 -6.01
C LEU A 210 -21.33 -8.29 -6.44
N LYS A 211 -22.33 -7.76 -5.74
CA LYS A 211 -22.85 -6.40 -5.94
C LYS A 211 -21.98 -5.38 -5.22
N HIS A 212 -21.81 -5.55 -3.90
CA HIS A 212 -21.02 -4.66 -3.04
C HIS A 212 -20.62 -5.38 -1.74
N VAL A 213 -19.60 -4.86 -1.06
CA VAL A 213 -19.20 -5.32 0.27
C VAL A 213 -19.52 -4.23 1.30
N GLY A 214 -20.43 -4.56 2.20
CA GLY A 214 -20.86 -3.70 3.30
C GLY A 214 -19.96 -3.87 4.52
N TRP A 215 -19.55 -2.75 5.09
CA TRP A 215 -18.84 -2.69 6.37
C TRP A 215 -19.75 -2.09 7.43
N LEU A 216 -19.91 -2.82 8.54
CA LEU A 216 -20.85 -2.51 9.61
C LEU A 216 -20.07 -2.25 10.90
N GLY A 217 -20.32 -1.09 11.50
CA GLY A 217 -19.78 -0.72 12.80
C GLY A 217 -20.69 -1.07 13.97
N ALA A 218 -20.14 -1.08 15.17
CA ALA A 218 -20.92 -0.91 16.39
C ALA A 218 -21.16 0.62 16.56
N GLN A 219 -22.42 1.05 16.65
CA GLN A 219 -22.87 2.44 16.83
C GLN A 219 -22.10 3.18 17.97
N ALA A 220 -21.73 4.49 18.01
CA ALA A 220 -21.49 5.63 17.08
C ALA A 220 -20.54 6.65 17.82
N PRO A 221 -20.08 7.76 17.22
CA PRO A 221 -20.79 9.02 17.50
C PRO A 221 -21.18 9.81 16.25
N ALA A 222 -22.31 10.49 16.39
CA ALA A 222 -22.94 11.36 15.41
C ALA A 222 -21.96 12.44 14.91
N VAL A 223 -21.60 12.39 13.63
CA VAL A 223 -21.27 13.61 12.91
C VAL A 223 -22.59 14.36 12.74
N LYS A 224 -22.73 15.47 13.45
CA LYS A 224 -23.91 16.35 13.43
C LYS A 224 -24.13 16.84 11.99
N GLY A 225 -24.97 16.14 11.23
CA GLY A 225 -25.37 16.54 9.88
C GLY A 225 -25.33 15.47 8.78
N LEU A 226 -24.85 14.24 9.03
CA LEU A 226 -25.01 13.14 8.07
C LEU A 226 -26.21 12.28 8.45
N ALA A 227 -27.09 12.05 7.47
CA ALA A 227 -28.28 11.23 7.61
C ALA A 227 -27.95 9.85 8.19
N ASP A 228 -28.82 9.36 9.09
CA ASP A 228 -28.72 8.04 9.67
C ASP A 228 -28.48 6.99 8.57
N ALA A 229 -27.41 6.20 8.74
CA ALA A 229 -27.21 5.00 7.94
C ALA A 229 -28.43 4.11 8.19
N SER A 230 -29.37 4.12 7.25
CA SER A 230 -30.62 3.37 7.37
C SER A 230 -30.28 1.88 7.34
N PHE A 231 -30.28 1.28 8.51
CA PHE A 231 -30.20 -0.16 8.69
C PHE A 231 -31.50 -0.77 8.17
N GLY A 232 -31.37 -1.67 7.19
CA GLY A 232 -32.46 -2.54 6.77
C GLY A 232 -33.59 -1.82 6.04
N MET A 233 -33.34 -1.45 4.79
CA MET A 233 -34.43 -1.35 3.82
C MET A 233 -34.25 -2.46 2.79
N PRO A 234 -35.29 -3.26 2.47
CA PRO A 234 -35.21 -4.19 1.36
C PRO A 234 -34.82 -3.41 0.09
N SER A 235 -33.81 -3.90 -0.61
CA SER A 235 -33.44 -3.39 -1.93
C SER A 235 -34.46 -3.94 -2.92
N ASN A 236 -35.28 -3.06 -3.51
CA ASN A 236 -36.20 -3.45 -4.59
C ASN A 236 -35.48 -3.85 -5.89
N ASP A 237 -34.15 -3.71 -5.92
CA ASP A 237 -33.30 -4.11 -7.05
C ASP A 237 -33.00 -5.63 -7.09
N GLY A 238 -33.68 -6.43 -6.25
CA GLY A 238 -33.53 -7.89 -6.22
C GLY A 238 -32.16 -8.38 -5.75
N ALA A 239 -31.35 -7.53 -5.11
CA ALA A 239 -30.07 -7.90 -4.53
C ALA A 239 -30.24 -8.53 -3.14
N ILE A 240 -29.41 -9.52 -2.85
CA ILE A 240 -29.53 -10.38 -1.67
C ILE A 240 -28.30 -10.18 -0.81
N SER A 241 -28.50 -9.73 0.43
CA SER A 241 -27.42 -9.42 1.37
C SER A 241 -27.29 -10.49 2.45
N PHE A 242 -26.05 -10.84 2.79
CA PHE A 242 -25.75 -11.79 3.86
C PHE A 242 -24.75 -11.20 4.85
N GLU A 243 -25.08 -11.34 6.13
CA GLU A 243 -24.22 -10.97 7.25
C GLU A 243 -23.37 -12.17 7.69
N VAL A 244 -22.10 -11.92 8.03
CA VAL A 244 -21.12 -12.94 8.46
C VAL A 244 -20.65 -12.66 9.88
#